data_AF-A0A843FLR9-F1
#
_entry.id   AF-A0A843FLR9-F1
#
_cell.length_a   1.000
_cell.length_b   1.000
_cell.length_c   1.000
_cell.angle_alpha   90.00
_cell.angle_beta   90.00
_cell.angle_gamma   90.00
#
_symmetry.space_group_name_H-M   'P 1'
#
loop_
_entity.id
_entity.type
_entity.pdbx_description
1 polymer ?
#
loop_
_entity_poly.entity_id
_entity_poly.type
_entity_poly.pdbx_seq_one_letter_code
_entity_poly.pdbx_strand_id
1 'polypeptide(L)'
;MRFHWLGSSGFSYGRIRILKTFVEEDLDMKFELRKCRRTFGQRALDEGQAIHDVSLVMGHASVATTQGEYADKDLHVASRDMQKYWDEKEASE
;
A
#
# COMPACT_ATOMS: atom_id res chain seq x y z
N MET A 1 -1.06 -24.46 36.47
CA MET A 1 -0.28 -23.21 36.43
C MET A 1 -0.55 -22.53 35.10
N ARG A 2 -0.96 -21.26 35.13
CA ARG A 2 -1.53 -20.51 34.00
C ARG A 2 -0.39 -19.71 33.35
N PHE A 3 -0.10 -19.96 32.07
CA PHE A 3 0.90 -19.21 31.32
C PHE A 3 0.39 -17.78 31.08
N HIS A 4 1.09 -16.81 31.67
CA HIS A 4 0.83 -15.38 31.48
C HIS A 4 1.71 -14.89 30.33
N TRP A 5 1.10 -14.62 29.17
CA TRP A 5 1.77 -13.93 28.07
C TRP A 5 2.05 -12.48 28.47
N LEU A 6 3.32 -12.14 28.61
CA LEU A 6 3.79 -10.77 28.82
C LEU A 6 3.74 -10.00 27.49
N GLY A 7 2.89 -8.97 27.46
CA GLY A 7 3.23 -7.68 26.85
C GLY A 7 3.10 -7.53 25.33
N SER A 8 1.88 -7.50 24.81
CA SER A 8 1.62 -6.69 23.62
C SER A 8 1.58 -5.22 24.04
N SER A 9 2.72 -4.53 23.98
CA SER A 9 2.79 -3.06 24.02
C SER A 9 2.21 -2.49 22.72
N GLY A 10 0.91 -2.71 22.52
CA GLY A 10 0.17 -2.22 21.37
C GLY A 10 0.18 -0.70 21.34
N PHE A 11 0.56 -0.13 20.20
CA PHE A 11 0.31 1.28 19.93
C PHE A 11 -1.20 1.54 20.02
N SER A 12 -1.62 2.25 21.07
CA SER A 12 -2.99 2.75 21.16
C SER A 12 -3.26 3.71 20.01
N TYR A 13 -4.48 3.65 19.45
CA TYR A 13 -4.96 4.62 18.45
C TYR A 13 -4.76 6.08 18.87
N GLY A 14 -4.84 6.38 20.17
CA GLY A 14 -4.56 7.71 20.71
C GLY A 14 -3.11 8.14 20.50
N ARG A 15 -2.15 7.24 20.66
CA ARG A 15 -0.72 7.53 20.43
C ARG A 15 -0.40 7.74 18.95
N ILE A 16 -1.05 7.00 18.05
CA ILE A 16 -0.91 7.22 16.60
C ILE A 16 -1.42 8.62 16.21
N ARG A 17 -2.53 9.07 16.81
CA ARG A 17 -3.04 10.43 16.57
C ARG A 17 -2.07 11.50 17.04
N ILE A 18 -1.49 11.34 18.24
CA ILE A 18 -0.49 12.29 18.78
C ILE A 18 0.75 12.36 17.88
N LEU A 19 1.30 11.19 17.50
CA LEU A 19 2.45 11.12 16.60
C LEU A 19 2.15 11.77 15.25
N LYS A 20 0.95 11.54 14.70
CA LYS A 20 0.49 12.22 13.50
C LYS A 20 0.53 13.73 13.68
N THR A 21 0.04 14.28 14.81
CA THR A 21 0.03 15.73 15.02
C THR A 21 1.43 16.33 14.97
N PHE A 22 2.41 15.68 15.62
CA PHE A 22 3.80 16.14 15.58
C PHE A 22 4.37 16.14 14.16
N VAL A 23 4.14 15.06 13.39
CA VAL A 23 4.61 15.00 11.99
C VAL A 23 3.92 16.05 11.12
N GLU A 24 2.64 16.34 11.35
CA GLU A 24 1.93 17.41 10.62
C GLU A 24 2.46 18.80 10.94
N GLU A 25 2.87 19.04 12.18
CA GLU A 25 3.50 20.29 12.61
C GLU A 25 4.89 20.45 11.99
N ASP A 26 5.71 19.40 12.01
CA ASP A 26 7.06 19.40 11.44
C ASP A 26 7.07 19.62 9.91
N LEU A 27 6.06 19.09 9.21
CA LEU A 27 5.92 19.22 7.76
C LEU A 27 5.13 20.46 7.32
N ASP A 28 4.56 21.22 8.26
CA ASP A 28 3.61 22.31 8.02
C ASP A 28 2.47 21.90 7.05
N MET A 29 2.00 20.65 7.16
CA MET A 29 0.95 20.12 6.30
C MET A 29 0.06 19.11 7.02
N LYS A 30 -1.23 19.14 6.72
CA LYS A 30 -2.19 18.14 7.19
C LYS A 30 -2.26 16.95 6.24
N PHE A 31 -2.35 15.74 6.78
CA PHE A 31 -2.54 14.53 5.98
C PHE A 31 -3.55 13.57 6.61
N GLU A 32 -4.19 12.78 5.77
CA GLU A 32 -5.15 11.77 6.18
C GLU A 32 -4.49 10.39 6.12
N LEU A 33 -4.50 9.65 7.23
CA LEU A 33 -3.85 8.32 7.30
C LEU A 33 -4.39 7.34 6.25
N ARG A 34 -5.68 7.45 5.90
CA ARG A 34 -6.29 6.65 4.83
C ARG A 34 -5.73 7.01 3.46
N LYS A 35 -5.42 8.29 3.22
CA LYS A 35 -4.75 8.73 1.97
C LYS A 35 -3.30 8.26 1.95
N CYS A 36 -2.57 8.32 3.06
CA CYS A 36 -1.21 7.79 3.14
C CYS A 36 -1.16 6.29 2.80
N ARG A 37 -2.08 5.51 3.35
CA ARG A 37 -2.22 4.08 3.00
C ARG A 37 -2.47 3.88 1.50
N ARG A 38 -3.28 4.75 0.88
CA ARG A 38 -3.55 4.74 -0.56
C ARG A 38 -2.32 5.06 -1.40
N THR A 39 -1.63 6.15 -1.07
CA THR A 39 -0.39 6.56 -1.74
C THR A 39 0.70 5.49 -1.63
N PHE A 40 0.81 4.82 -0.48
CA PHE A 40 1.73 3.68 -0.32
C PHE A 40 1.39 2.54 -1.28
N GLY A 41 0.13 2.10 -1.31
CA GLY A 41 -0.27 1.00 -2.20
C GLY A 41 -0.10 1.35 -3.67
N GLN A 42 -0.45 2.58 -4.08
CA GLN A 42 -0.27 3.04 -5.45
C GLN A 42 1.21 3.05 -5.84
N ARG A 43 2.07 3.61 -4.99
CA ARG A 43 3.51 3.64 -5.22
C ARG A 43 4.09 2.23 -5.38
N ALA A 44 3.68 1.27 -4.55
CA ALA A 44 4.14 -0.11 -4.65
C ALA A 44 3.72 -0.76 -5.99
N LEU A 45 2.50 -0.48 -6.45
CA LEU A 45 2.03 -0.92 -7.77
C LEU A 45 2.81 -0.27 -8.92
N ASP A 46 3.09 1.03 -8.81
CA ASP A 46 3.86 1.79 -9.80
C ASP A 46 5.32 1.29 -9.89
N GLU A 47 5.88 0.83 -8.76
CA GLU A 47 7.17 0.17 -8.64
C GLU A 47 7.13 -1.30 -9.14
N GLY A 48 5.99 -1.78 -9.63
CA GLY A 48 5.83 -3.08 -10.28
C GLY A 48 5.47 -4.24 -9.35
N GLN A 49 5.13 -3.97 -8.09
CA GLN A 49 4.72 -5.02 -7.15
C GLN A 49 3.38 -5.64 -7.55
N ALA A 50 3.23 -6.93 -7.31
CA ALA A 50 1.97 -7.63 -7.57
C ALA A 50 0.87 -7.12 -6.63
N ILE A 51 -0.32 -6.85 -7.18
CA ILE A 51 -1.46 -6.34 -6.40
C ILE A 51 -1.85 -7.24 -5.24
N HIS A 52 -1.65 -8.55 -5.39
CA HIS A 52 -1.88 -9.53 -4.33
C HIS A 52 -0.96 -9.28 -3.12
N ASP A 53 0.34 -9.07 -3.36
CA ASP A 53 1.32 -8.87 -2.30
C ASP A 53 1.13 -7.51 -1.62
N VAL A 54 0.83 -6.48 -2.41
CA VAL A 54 0.42 -5.16 -1.90
C VAL A 54 -0.82 -5.30 -1.01
N SER A 55 -1.84 -6.05 -1.45
CA SER A 55 -3.06 -6.29 -0.68
C SER A 55 -2.81 -6.97 0.67
N LEU A 56 -1.89 -7.95 0.71
CA LEU A 56 -1.53 -8.67 1.93
C LEU A 56 -0.81 -7.76 2.93
N VAL A 57 0.19 -6.99 2.48
CA VAL A 57 0.93 -6.05 3.34
C VAL A 57 0.00 -5.01 3.97
N MET A 58 -1.02 -4.60 3.23
CA MET A 58 -2.01 -3.62 3.68
C MET A 58 -3.10 -4.20 4.59
N GLY A 59 -3.11 -5.51 4.80
CA GLY A 59 -4.06 -6.22 5.66
C GLY A 59 -5.48 -6.24 5.10
N HIS A 60 -5.65 -6.14 3.78
CA HIS A 60 -6.98 -6.24 3.17
C HIS A 60 -7.41 -7.70 3.09
N ALA A 61 -8.65 -7.97 3.52
CA ALA A 61 -9.25 -9.31 3.48
C ALA A 61 -9.50 -9.82 2.05
N SER A 62 -9.50 -8.94 1.05
CA SER A 62 -9.64 -9.29 -0.36
C SER A 62 -8.89 -8.32 -1.25
N VAL A 63 -8.40 -8.83 -2.38
CA VAL A 63 -7.74 -8.03 -3.42
C VAL A 63 -8.73 -7.04 -4.07
N ALA A 64 -10.04 -7.31 -4.03
CA ALA A 64 -11.08 -6.42 -4.56
C ALA A 64 -11.08 -5.04 -3.89
N THR A 65 -10.79 -4.98 -2.58
CA THR A 65 -10.65 -3.70 -1.85
C THR A 65 -9.44 -2.90 -2.34
N THR A 66 -8.34 -3.59 -2.68
CA THR A 66 -7.13 -3.01 -3.27
C THR A 66 -7.30 -2.66 -4.74
N GLN A 67 -8.22 -3.31 -5.47
CA GLN A 67 -8.54 -2.90 -6.83
C GLN A 67 -9.37 -1.62 -6.83
N GLY A 68 -10.45 -1.55 -6.07
CA GLY A 68 -11.34 -0.38 -6.10
C GLY A 68 -10.73 0.92 -5.57
N GLU A 69 -9.73 0.85 -4.69
CA GLU A 69 -9.08 2.03 -4.12
C GLU A 69 -7.80 2.49 -4.84
N TYR A 70 -7.21 1.64 -5.70
CA TYR A 70 -5.87 1.84 -6.27
C TYR A 70 -5.80 1.52 -7.78
N ALA A 71 -6.89 1.08 -8.41
CA ALA A 71 -6.94 0.85 -9.84
C ALA A 71 -7.05 2.18 -10.59
N ASP A 72 -5.96 2.93 -10.59
CA ASP A 72 -5.66 3.91 -11.62
C ASP A 72 -4.19 3.73 -12.00
N LYS A 73 -3.87 2.57 -12.61
CA LYS A 73 -2.62 2.43 -13.36
C LYS A 73 -2.71 3.49 -14.46
N ASP A 74 -1.79 4.45 -14.45
CA ASP A 74 -1.65 5.42 -15.54
C ASP A 74 -1.70 4.67 -16.88
N LEU A 75 -2.57 5.13 -17.79
CA LEU A 75 -2.75 4.59 -19.15
C LEU A 75 -1.40 4.35 -19.84
N HIS A 76 -0.42 5.22 -19.62
CA HIS A 76 0.93 5.07 -20.17
C HIS A 76 1.68 3.86 -19.62
N VAL A 77 1.55 3.57 -18.32
CA VAL A 77 2.20 2.41 -17.69
C VAL A 77 1.52 1.12 -18.15
N ALA A 78 0.18 1.09 -18.21
CA ALA A 78 -0.56 -0.06 -18.70
C ALA A 78 -0.23 -0.40 -20.16
N SER A 79 -0.13 0.63 -21.02
CA SER A 79 0.24 0.44 -22.43
C SER A 79 1.67 -0.06 -22.59
N ARG A 80 2.61 0.42 -21.76
CA ARG A 80 4.02 -0.02 -21.77
C ARG A 80 4.16 -1.47 -21.30
N ASP A 81 3.45 -1.87 -20.25
CA ASP A 81 3.49 -3.24 -19.73
C ASP A 81 2.97 -4.24 -20.80
N MET A 82 1.93 -3.86 -21.56
CA MET A 82 1.41 -4.68 -22.66
C MET A 82 2.37 -4.79 -23.84
N GLN A 83 3.06 -3.72 -24.20
CA GLN A 83 4.11 -3.78 -25.24
C GLN A 83 5.22 -4.73 -24.82
N LYS A 84 5.75 -4.61 -23.60
CA LYS A 84 6.79 -5.52 -23.08
C LYS A 84 6.37 -6.98 -23.11
N TYR A 85 5.14 -7.29 -22.69
CA TYR A 85 4.64 -8.67 -22.70
C TYR A 85 4.64 -9.27 -24.11
N TRP A 86 4.32 -8.47 -25.14
CA TRP A 86 4.28 -8.94 -26.53
C TRP A 86 5.69 -9.06 -27.10
N ASP A 87 6.57 -8.09 -26.83
CA ASP A 87 7.96 -8.13 -27.26
C ASP A 87 8.73 -9.32 -26.67
N GLU A 88 8.50 -9.64 -25.39
CA GLU A 88 9.09 -10.81 -24.73
C GLU A 88 8.58 -12.13 -25.32
N LYS A 89 7.32 -12.17 -25.75
CA LYS A 89 6.73 -13.35 -26.40
C LYS A 89 7.33 -13.58 -27.78
N GLU A 90 7.44 -12.53 -28.60
CA GLU A 90 8.04 -12.60 -29.94
C GLU A 90 9.54 -12.94 -29.89
N ALA A 91 10.25 -12.54 -28.82
CA ALA A 91 11.67 -12.89 -28.62
C ALA A 91 11.90 -14.34 -28.14
N SER A 92 10.83 -15.04 -27.74
CA SER A 92 10.87 -16.43 -27.26
C SER A 92 10.47 -17.48 -28.30
N GLU A 93 10.07 -17.02 -29.51
CA GLU A 93 9.80 -17.84 -30.71
C GLU A 93 11.01 -17.85 -31.67
#